data_AF-A0AAN7T1E5-F1
#
_entry.id   AF-A0AAN7T1E5-F1
#
_cell.length_a   1.000
_cell.length_b   1.000
_cell.length_c   1.000
_cell.angle_alpha   90.00
_cell.angle_beta   90.00
_cell.angle_gamma   90.00
#
_symmetry.space_group_name_H-M   'P 1'
#
loop_
_entity.id
_entity.type
_entity.pdbx_description
1 polymer ?
#
loop_
_entity_poly.entity_id
_entity_poly.type
_entity_poly.pdbx_seq_one_letter_code
_entity_poly.pdbx_strand_id
1 'polypeptide(L)'
;MDYYPDIGAMMTGNRDEDANLVNHVLGQIWGIMDGDKALAKRTWYRVNKVRSAEEAQLDSLSKLTEVDPSTKSLLEQEESIWSHDPSAFWGRTQLGQARRLDPQGQIVQFYMQRSTDDA
;
A
#
# COMPACT_ATOMS: atom_id res chain seq x y z
N MET A 1 5.02 24.64 27.41
CA MET A 1 5.84 23.92 26.40
C MET A 1 5.27 22.52 26.36
N ASP A 2 4.51 22.21 25.30
CA ASP A 2 3.97 20.87 25.14
C ASP A 2 5.12 19.98 24.68
N TYR A 3 5.51 19.05 25.56
CA TYR A 3 6.57 18.08 25.31
C TYR A 3 5.98 16.99 24.42
N TYR A 4 6.14 17.12 23.11
CA TYR A 4 5.75 16.05 22.19
C TYR A 4 6.81 14.95 22.28
N PRO A 5 6.42 13.70 22.61
CA PRO A 5 7.35 12.58 22.59
C PRO A 5 7.90 12.42 21.18
N ASP A 6 9.22 12.51 21.04
CA ASP A 6 9.88 12.16 19.79
C ASP A 6 9.88 10.64 19.65
N ILE A 7 8.99 10.13 18.80
CA ILE A 7 8.86 8.69 18.53
C ILE A 7 10.17 8.15 17.95
N GLY A 8 10.91 8.94 17.17
CA GLY A 8 12.20 8.55 16.61
C GLY A 8 13.24 8.29 17.70
N ALA A 9 13.20 9.05 18.80
CA ALA A 9 14.06 8.84 19.96
C ALA A 9 13.68 7.60 20.79
N MET A 10 12.49 7.03 20.58
CA MET A 10 12.02 5.81 21.24
C MET A 10 12.32 4.54 20.43
N MET A 11 12.80 4.67 19.19
CA MET A 11 13.14 3.53 18.35
C MET A 11 14.45 2.88 18.83
N THR A 12 14.46 1.55 18.93
CA THR A 12 15.60 0.77 19.43
C THR A 12 16.48 0.25 18.30
N GLY A 13 16.02 0.33 17.05
CA GLY A 13 16.67 -0.25 15.89
C GLY A 13 16.38 -1.75 15.71
N ASN A 14 15.68 -2.36 16.67
CA ASN A 14 15.11 -3.68 16.51
C ASN A 14 13.77 -3.54 15.77
N ARG A 15 13.70 -4.09 14.55
CA ARG A 15 12.54 -3.97 13.67
C ARG A 15 11.24 -4.45 14.32
N ASP A 16 11.27 -5.53 15.10
CA ASP A 16 10.07 -6.09 15.70
C ASP A 16 9.58 -5.23 16.87
N GLU A 17 10.50 -4.70 17.68
CA GLU A 17 10.17 -3.79 18.78
C GLU A 17 9.67 -2.44 18.25
N ASP A 18 10.33 -1.91 17.23
CA ASP A 18 9.95 -0.66 16.57
C ASP A 18 8.58 -0.78 15.88
N ALA A 19 8.31 -1.91 15.21
CA ALA A 19 7.00 -2.17 14.60
C ALA A 19 5.90 -2.26 15.65
N ASN A 20 6.16 -2.90 16.79
CA ASN A 20 5.21 -2.98 17.90
C ASN A 20 4.94 -1.60 18.52
N LEU A 21 5.97 -0.78 18.71
CA LEU A 21 5.84 0.60 19.19
C LEU A 21 4.99 1.45 18.24
N VAL A 22 5.29 1.41 16.94
CA VAL A 22 4.54 2.15 15.92
C VAL A 22 3.08 1.69 15.88
N ASN A 23 2.83 0.39 15.89
CA ASN A 23 1.46 -0.15 15.92
C ASN A 23 0.70 0.29 17.17
N HIS A 24 1.35 0.32 18.34
CA HIS A 24 0.75 0.80 19.58
C HIS A 24 0.32 2.26 19.48
N VAL A 25 1.23 3.14 19.03
CA VAL A 25 0.97 4.57 18.90
C VAL A 25 -0.13 4.85 17.87
N LEU A 26 -0.09 4.19 16.71
CA LEU A 26 -1.15 4.30 15.71
C LEU A 26 -2.50 3.84 16.24
N GLY A 27 -2.53 2.78 17.05
CA GLY A 27 -3.74 2.31 17.73
C GLY A 27 -4.31 3.34 18.71
N GLN A 28 -3.46 4.03 19.48
CA GLN A 28 -3.88 5.10 20.38
C GLN A 28 -4.45 6.30 19.62
N ILE A 29 -3.77 6.74 18.55
CA ILE A 29 -4.24 7.83 17.69
C ILE A 29 -5.60 7.46 17.10
N TRP A 30 -5.74 6.24 16.58
CA TRP A 30 -7.00 5.75 16.03
C TRP A 30 -8.14 5.82 17.07
N GLY A 31 -7.90 5.34 18.30
CA GLY A 31 -8.90 5.37 19.37
C GLY A 31 -9.34 6.79 19.73
N ILE A 32 -8.40 7.75 19.78
CA ILE A 32 -8.71 9.16 20.03
C ILE A 32 -9.55 9.73 18.88
N MET A 33 -9.20 9.45 17.63
CA MET A 33 -9.92 9.95 16.46
C MET A 33 -11.33 9.36 16.33
N ASP A 34 -11.52 8.10 16.70
CA ASP A 34 -12.85 7.45 16.69
C ASP A 34 -13.76 7.99 17.81
N GLY A 35 -13.17 8.25 18.99
CA GLY A 35 -13.86 8.85 20.13
C GLY A 35 -14.24 10.32 19.95
N ASP A 36 -13.43 11.10 19.22
CA ASP A 36 -13.68 12.52 18.93
C ASP A 36 -13.71 12.81 17.42
N LYS A 37 -14.92 12.70 16.85
CA LYS A 37 -15.18 12.97 15.44
C LYS A 37 -14.95 14.44 15.04
N ALA A 38 -14.95 15.38 15.98
CA ALA A 38 -14.65 16.78 15.69
C ALA A 38 -13.14 16.99 15.54
N LEU A 39 -12.34 16.35 16.39
CA LEU A 39 -10.88 16.31 16.26
C LEU A 39 -10.46 15.64 14.94
N ALA A 40 -11.08 14.52 14.58
CA ALA A 40 -10.78 13.80 13.34
C ALA A 40 -11.06 14.60 12.05
N LYS A 41 -11.91 15.63 12.11
CA LYS A 41 -12.16 16.55 10.99
C LYS A 41 -11.11 17.67 10.89
N ARG A 42 -10.37 17.94 11.96
CA ARG A 42 -9.37 19.01 12.05
C ARG A 42 -7.97 18.55 11.67
N THR A 43 -7.71 17.24 11.70
CA THR A 43 -6.44 16.60 11.36
C THR A 43 -6.39 16.20 9.89
N TRP A 44 -5.29 16.49 9.20
CA TRP A 44 -5.10 16.12 7.78
C TRP A 44 -4.82 14.63 7.56
N TYR A 45 -4.32 13.95 8.60
CA TYR A 45 -4.02 12.52 8.55
C TYR A 45 -5.15 11.73 9.20
N ARG A 46 -5.52 10.59 8.60
CA ARG A 46 -6.42 9.60 9.19
C ARG A 46 -5.68 8.31 9.40
N VAL A 47 -5.71 7.81 10.63
CA VAL A 47 -5.40 6.41 10.91
C VAL A 47 -6.71 5.65 10.72
N ASN A 48 -6.69 4.56 9.95
CA ASN A 48 -7.83 3.66 9.80
C ASN A 48 -7.40 2.28 10.30
N LYS A 49 -8.28 1.60 11.03
CA LYS A 49 -8.08 0.19 11.36
C LYS A 49 -8.28 -0.62 10.08
N VAL A 50 -7.28 -1.42 9.72
CA VAL A 50 -7.35 -2.35 8.59
C VAL A 50 -8.56 -3.25 8.80
N ARG A 51 -9.47 -3.29 7.83
CA ARG A 51 -10.66 -4.16 7.87
C ARG A 51 -10.24 -5.60 7.55
N SER A 52 -11.00 -6.59 8.00
CA SER A 52 -10.71 -8.02 7.75
C SER A 52 -10.48 -8.38 6.27
N ALA A 53 -11.14 -7.67 5.34
CA ALA A 53 -10.92 -7.85 3.91
C ALA A 53 -9.57 -7.29 3.43
N GLU A 54 -9.13 -6.16 3.99
CA GLU A 54 -7.82 -5.56 3.71
C GLU A 54 -6.70 -6.35 4.39
N GLU A 55 -6.94 -6.90 5.59
CA GLU A 55 -6.05 -7.84 6.27
C GLU A 55 -5.87 -9.11 5.42
N ALA A 56 -6.96 -9.70 4.92
CA ALA A 56 -6.88 -10.85 4.02
C ALA A 56 -6.14 -10.52 2.71
N GLN A 57 -6.27 -9.29 2.20
CA GLN A 57 -5.54 -8.82 1.03
C GLN A 57 -4.05 -8.60 1.32
N LEU A 58 -3.69 -8.07 2.49
CA LEU A 58 -2.30 -7.92 2.94
C LEU A 58 -1.65 -9.29 3.23
N ASP A 59 -2.41 -10.21 3.81
CA ASP A 59 -2.01 -11.59 4.01
C ASP A 59 -1.80 -12.32 2.68
N SER A 60 -2.65 -12.07 1.68
CA SER A 60 -2.43 -12.65 0.35
C SER A 60 -1.18 -12.06 -0.29
N LEU A 61 -0.97 -10.75 -0.17
CA LEU A 61 0.21 -10.06 -0.68
C LEU A 61 1.52 -10.55 -0.04
N SER A 62 1.52 -10.80 1.27
CA SER A 62 2.70 -11.29 2.01
C SER A 62 3.01 -12.78 1.76
N LYS A 63 2.05 -13.55 1.25
CA LYS A 63 2.19 -14.98 0.90
C LYS A 63 2.48 -15.23 -0.58
N LEU A 64 2.56 -14.19 -1.41
CA LEU A 64 2.84 -14.33 -2.84
C LEU A 64 4.31 -14.69 -3.09
N THR A 65 4.56 -15.98 -3.31
CA THR A 65 5.84 -16.51 -3.82
C THR A 65 5.88 -16.63 -5.34
N GLU A 66 4.72 -16.56 -6.01
CA GLU A 66 4.60 -16.71 -7.47
C GLU A 66 3.72 -15.61 -8.06
N VAL A 67 3.84 -15.41 -9.38
CA VAL A 67 2.97 -14.48 -10.11
C VAL A 67 1.55 -15.05 -10.08
N ASP A 68 0.56 -14.23 -9.71
CA ASP A 68 -0.81 -14.69 -9.64
C ASP A 68 -1.29 -15.17 -11.03
N PRO A 69 -2.17 -16.19 -11.10
CA PRO A 69 -2.52 -16.81 -12.38
C PRO A 69 -3.14 -15.85 -13.40
N SER A 70 -3.85 -14.81 -12.95
CA SER A 70 -4.54 -13.89 -13.86
C SER A 70 -3.57 -12.85 -14.45
N THR A 71 -2.66 -12.32 -13.62
CA THR A 71 -1.55 -11.46 -14.02
C THR A 71 -0.59 -12.24 -14.92
N LYS A 72 -0.28 -13.50 -14.57
CA LYS A 72 0.54 -14.38 -15.42
C LYS A 72 -0.11 -14.59 -16.79
N SER A 73 -1.40 -14.91 -16.83
CA SER A 73 -2.12 -15.10 -18.08
C SER A 73 -2.19 -13.81 -18.91
N LEU A 74 -2.35 -12.65 -18.29
CA LEU A 74 -2.29 -11.35 -18.96
C LEU A 74 -0.90 -11.09 -19.57
N LEU A 75 0.16 -11.36 -18.82
CA LEU A 75 1.54 -11.22 -19.31
C LEU A 75 1.84 -12.18 -20.46
N GLU A 76 1.35 -13.42 -20.41
CA GLU A 76 1.52 -14.39 -21.50
C GLU A 76 0.72 -13.97 -22.74
N GLN A 77 -0.50 -13.45 -22.57
CA GLN A 77 -1.35 -13.00 -23.70
C GLN A 77 -0.78 -11.79 -24.42
N GLU A 78 -0.19 -10.85 -23.66
CA GLU A 78 0.24 -9.55 -24.16
C GLU A 78 1.78 -9.42 -24.18
N GLU A 79 2.50 -10.54 -24.27
CA GLU A 79 3.97 -10.60 -24.15
C GLU A 79 4.68 -9.61 -25.07
N SER A 80 4.28 -9.57 -26.34
CA SER A 80 4.85 -8.68 -27.35
C SER A 80 4.71 -7.19 -26.99
N ILE A 81 3.71 -6.82 -26.20
CA ILE A 81 3.43 -5.44 -25.83
C ILE A 81 4.22 -5.06 -24.59
N TRP A 82 4.10 -5.83 -23.50
CA TRP A 82 4.76 -5.48 -22.25
C TRP A 82 6.28 -5.67 -22.29
N SER A 83 6.80 -6.62 -23.09
CA SER A 83 8.24 -6.80 -23.26
C SER A 83 8.90 -5.69 -24.07
N HIS A 84 8.13 -5.06 -24.98
CA HIS A 84 8.63 -3.97 -25.83
C HIS A 84 8.55 -2.61 -25.14
N ASP A 85 7.42 -2.30 -24.50
CA ASP A 85 7.22 -1.06 -23.74
C ASP A 85 6.45 -1.34 -22.43
N PRO A 86 7.16 -1.76 -21.37
CA PRO A 86 6.55 -2.07 -20.07
C PRO A 86 5.79 -0.89 -19.48
N SER A 87 6.32 0.33 -19.64
CA SER A 87 5.73 1.55 -19.07
C SER A 87 4.41 1.91 -19.78
N ALA A 88 4.35 1.80 -21.11
CA ALA A 88 3.09 2.00 -21.83
C ALA A 88 2.08 0.89 -21.53
N PHE A 89 2.53 -0.36 -21.39
CA PHE A 89 1.68 -1.48 -21.03
C PHE A 89 0.99 -1.24 -19.68
N TRP A 90 1.76 -0.96 -18.62
CA TRP A 90 1.20 -0.77 -17.28
C TRP A 90 0.55 0.60 -17.07
N GLY A 91 1.05 1.65 -17.74
CA GLY A 91 0.63 3.04 -17.51
C GLY A 91 -0.52 3.53 -18.39
N ARG A 92 -0.71 2.96 -19.60
CA ARG A 92 -1.63 3.55 -20.61
C ARG A 92 -2.62 2.58 -21.24
N THR A 93 -2.42 1.26 -21.17
CA THR A 93 -3.32 0.37 -21.87
C THR A 93 -4.67 0.29 -21.16
N GLN A 94 -5.75 0.39 -21.95
CA GLN A 94 -7.11 0.04 -21.53
C GLN A 94 -7.19 -1.38 -20.94
N LEU A 95 -6.19 -2.23 -21.18
CA LEU A 95 -6.08 -3.60 -20.64
C LEU A 95 -5.93 -3.62 -19.11
N GLY A 96 -5.12 -2.73 -18.53
CA GLY A 96 -4.96 -2.64 -17.07
C GLY A 96 -6.15 -2.01 -16.34
N GLN A 97 -7.00 -1.25 -17.06
CA GLN A 97 -8.22 -0.65 -16.50
C GLN A 97 -9.48 -1.48 -16.78
N ALA A 98 -9.53 -2.26 -17.88
CA ALA A 98 -10.68 -3.06 -18.28
C ALA A 98 -10.76 -4.41 -17.57
N ARG A 99 -9.62 -4.98 -17.17
CA ARG A 99 -9.57 -6.15 -16.30
C ARG A 99 -9.31 -5.66 -14.88
N ARG A 100 -10.08 -6.14 -13.90
CA ARG A 100 -9.72 -5.98 -12.49
C ARG A 100 -8.39 -6.69 -12.30
N LEU A 101 -7.29 -5.93 -12.38
CA LEU A 101 -5.96 -6.47 -12.14
C LEU A 101 -5.92 -7.03 -10.74
N ASP A 102 -5.31 -8.19 -10.59
CA ASP A 102 -4.97 -8.72 -9.29
C ASP A 102 -3.94 -7.82 -8.60
N PRO A 103 -3.80 -7.92 -7.27
CA PRO A 103 -2.98 -6.98 -6.49
C PRO A 103 -1.54 -6.82 -6.99
N GLN A 104 -0.92 -7.85 -7.58
CA GLN A 104 0.43 -7.72 -8.16
C GLN A 104 0.47 -6.78 -9.38
N GLY A 105 -0.49 -6.92 -10.30
CA GLY A 105 -0.61 -6.02 -11.45
C GLY A 105 -0.86 -4.58 -11.04
N GLN A 106 -1.63 -4.36 -9.95
CA GLN A 106 -1.85 -3.02 -9.40
C GLN A 106 -0.56 -2.41 -8.82
N ILE A 107 0.25 -3.19 -8.10
CA ILE A 107 1.53 -2.72 -7.54
C ILE A 107 2.48 -2.27 -8.64
N VAL A 108 2.63 -3.07 -9.71
CA VAL A 108 3.51 -2.73 -10.84
C VAL A 108 3.01 -1.46 -11.54
N GLN A 109 1.71 -1.33 -11.74
CA GLN A 109 1.10 -0.13 -12.30
C GLN A 109 1.42 1.13 -11.47
N PHE A 110 1.26 1.08 -10.15
CA PHE A 110 1.58 2.22 -9.28
C PHE A 110 3.07 2.59 -9.31
N TYR A 111 3.97 1.59 -9.34
CA TYR A 111 5.41 1.83 -9.42
C TYR A 111 5.81 2.49 -10.76
N MET A 112 5.24 2.04 -11.87
CA MET A 112 5.52 2.57 -13.20
C MET A 112 4.92 3.96 -13.42
N GLN A 113 3.75 4.26 -12.86
CA GLN A 113 3.18 5.61 -12.90
C GLN A 113 4.05 6.62 -12.15
N ARG A 114 4.51 6.27 -10.95
CA ARG A 114 5.34 7.16 -10.12
C ARG A 114 6.69 7.48 -10.76
N SER A 115 7.30 6.53 -11.47
CA SER A 115 8.55 6.76 -12.20
C SER A 115 8.39 7.59 -13.47
N THR A 116 7.16 7.78 -13.95
CA THR A 116 6.86 8.65 -15.10
C THR A 116 6.59 10.09 -14.68
N ASP A 117 6.04 10.31 -13.48
CA ASP A 117 5.76 11.65 -12.93
C ASP A 117 7.00 12.36 -12.39
N ASP A 118 8.06 11.61 -12.05
CA ASP A 118 9.35 12.13 -11.54
C ASP A 118 10.40 12.37 -12.66
N ALA A 119 10.06 12.14 -13.94
CA ALA A 119 10.95 12.26 -15.12
C ALA A 119 10.56 13.45 -16.02
#